data_AF-A0A8T2XYG4-F1
#
_entry.id   AF-A0A8T2XYG4-F1
#
_cell.length_a   1.000
_cell.length_b   1.000
_cell.length_c   1.000
_cell.angle_alpha   90.00
_cell.angle_beta   90.00
_cell.angle_gamma   90.00
#
_symmetry.space_group_name_H-M   'P 1'
#
loop_
_entity.id
_entity.type
_entity.pdbx_description
1 polymer ?
#
loop_
_entity_poly.entity_id
_entity_poly.type
_entity_poly.pdbx_seq_one_letter_code
_entity_poly.pdbx_strand_id
1 'polypeptide(L)'
;MIYGIDAVHGHNNIYKATISPHNVGLGATRDPDLVKRIGAATALEVRATGSPCVFSPCIAVCRDPRWGRCYESYSEDPKVVEMMTEIIPGLQGDVPPDSRKDVPYVGGK
;
A
#
# COMPACT_ATOMS: atom_id res chain seq x y z
N MET A 1 0.36 -22.10 5.53
CA MET A 1 -0.73 -21.15 5.80
C MET A 1 -0.22 -19.75 5.53
N ILE A 2 -0.99 -18.90 4.85
CA ILE A 2 -0.69 -17.46 4.70
C ILE A 2 -1.74 -16.72 5.53
N TYR A 3 -1.30 -15.91 6.49
CA TYR A 3 -2.18 -15.02 7.24
C TYR A 3 -2.18 -13.64 6.58
N GLY A 4 -3.36 -13.06 6.37
CA GLY A 4 -3.53 -11.75 5.76
C GLY A 4 -4.19 -10.77 6.72
N ILE A 5 -3.81 -9.50 6.64
CA ILE A 5 -4.35 -8.43 7.49
C ILE A 5 -4.55 -7.14 6.69
N ASP A 6 -5.57 -6.36 7.05
CA ASP A 6 -5.76 -5.01 6.53
C ASP A 6 -4.72 -4.06 7.15
N ALA A 7 -3.61 -3.85 6.44
CA ALA A 7 -2.60 -2.83 6.76
C ALA A 7 -2.70 -1.66 5.77
N VAL A 8 -3.83 -0.95 5.78
CA VAL A 8 -4.23 0.00 4.73
C VAL A 8 -3.75 1.44 4.96
N HIS A 9 -3.24 1.75 6.14
CA HIS A 9 -2.64 3.05 6.48
C HIS A 9 -1.61 2.90 7.62
N GLY A 10 -0.70 1.94 7.44
CA GLY A 10 0.12 1.35 8.50
C GLY A 10 -0.47 0.05 9.03
N HIS A 11 0.18 -0.56 10.02
CA HIS A 11 -0.27 -1.82 10.65
C HIS A 11 -1.38 -1.60 11.67
N ASN A 12 -2.46 -1.00 11.19
CA ASN A 12 -3.49 -0.27 11.95
C ASN A 12 -4.27 -1.09 12.99
N ASN A 13 -4.30 -2.42 12.87
CA ASN A 13 -4.96 -3.28 13.85
C ASN A 13 -4.10 -3.59 15.09
N ILE A 14 -2.80 -3.24 15.06
CA ILE A 14 -1.87 -3.56 16.14
C ILE A 14 -1.68 -2.36 17.06
N TYR A 15 -1.83 -2.61 18.36
CA TYR A 15 -1.59 -1.62 19.39
C TYR A 15 -0.17 -1.05 19.28
N LYS A 16 -0.06 0.29 19.22
CA LYS A 16 1.19 1.07 19.05
C LYS A 16 1.88 0.99 17.69
N ALA A 17 1.27 0.37 16.68
CA ALA A 17 1.75 0.51 15.31
C ALA A 17 1.69 1.98 14.84
N THR A 18 2.55 2.34 13.90
CA THR A 18 2.51 3.67 13.31
C THR A 18 1.27 3.79 12.43
N ILE A 19 0.52 4.88 12.59
CA ILE A 19 -0.66 5.17 11.79
C ILE A 19 -0.33 6.28 10.80
N SER A 20 -0.29 5.94 9.52
CA SER A 20 -0.08 6.89 8.42
C SER A 20 -1.39 7.59 8.05
N PRO A 21 -1.34 8.75 7.37
CA PRO A 21 -2.53 9.34 6.76
C PRO A 21 -3.22 8.34 5.83
N HIS A 22 -4.56 8.37 5.80
CA HIS A 22 -5.32 7.60 4.81
C HIS A 22 -5.05 8.09 3.37
N ASN A 23 -5.38 7.23 2.41
CA ASN A 23 -5.02 7.38 1.00
C ASN A 23 -5.43 8.71 0.38
N VAL A 24 -6.59 9.29 0.73
CA VAL A 24 -6.98 10.61 0.21
C VAL A 24 -5.99 11.71 0.60
N GLY A 25 -5.43 11.64 1.80
CA GLY A 25 -4.39 12.55 2.28
C GLY A 25 -3.05 12.31 1.59
N LEU A 26 -2.69 11.04 1.37
CA LEU A 26 -1.48 10.68 0.60
C LEU A 26 -1.61 11.10 -0.87
N GLY A 27 -2.80 10.98 -1.46
CA GLY A 27 -3.08 11.48 -2.79
C GLY A 27 -2.82 12.98 -2.91
N ALA A 28 -3.18 13.76 -1.88
CA ALA A 28 -2.97 15.20 -1.86
C ALA A 28 -1.49 15.62 -1.87
N THR A 29 -0.55 14.75 -1.48
CA THR A 29 0.89 15.07 -1.50
C THR A 29 1.47 15.06 -2.92
N ARG A 30 0.89 14.27 -3.83
CA ARG A 30 1.45 14.01 -5.18
C ARG A 30 2.89 13.51 -5.13
N ASP A 31 3.25 12.80 -4.05
CA ASP A 31 4.59 12.29 -3.78
C ASP A 31 4.58 10.74 -3.75
N PRO A 32 4.84 10.07 -4.89
CA PRO A 32 4.88 8.62 -4.96
C PRO A 32 6.05 8.01 -4.17
N ASP A 33 7.19 8.70 -4.06
CA ASP A 33 8.35 8.23 -3.30
C ASP A 33 8.06 8.20 -1.79
N LEU A 34 7.30 9.18 -1.28
CA LEU A 34 6.76 9.13 0.08
C LEU A 34 5.88 7.90 0.28
N VAL A 35 4.97 7.62 -0.64
CA VAL A 35 4.04 6.49 -0.56
C VAL A 35 4.77 5.15 -0.62
N LYS A 36 5.83 5.03 -1.44
CA LYS A 36 6.73 3.87 -1.43
C LYS A 36 7.40 3.64 -0.09
N ARG A 37 7.93 4.71 0.53
CA ARG A 37 8.55 4.63 1.87
C ARG A 37 7.54 4.24 2.96
N ILE A 38 6.30 4.72 2.87
CA ILE A 38 5.21 4.31 3.76
C ILE A 38 4.92 2.81 3.59
N GLY A 39 4.89 2.32 2.35
CA GLY A 39 4.77 0.88 2.06
C GLY A 39 5.88 0.07 2.71
N ALA A 40 7.14 0.49 2.56
CA ALA A 40 8.29 -0.18 3.15
C ALA A 40 8.23 -0.20 4.69
N ALA A 41 7.88 0.91 5.33
CA ALA A 41 7.69 0.97 6.78
C ALA A 41 6.55 0.05 7.24
N THR A 42 5.41 0.07 6.52
CA THR A 42 4.26 -0.79 6.81
C THR A 42 4.62 -2.27 6.70
N ALA A 43 5.38 -2.68 5.67
CA ALA A 43 5.82 -4.05 5.50
C ALA A 43 6.67 -4.53 6.69
N LEU A 44 7.59 -3.70 7.19
CA LEU A 44 8.40 -4.02 8.35
C LEU A 44 7.54 -4.21 9.62
N GLU A 45 6.59 -3.31 9.87
CA GLU A 45 5.70 -3.41 11.04
C GLU A 45 4.80 -4.64 10.97
N VAL A 46 4.25 -4.95 9.79
CA VAL A 46 3.40 -6.13 9.57
C VAL A 46 4.19 -7.43 9.77
N ARG A 47 5.43 -7.48 9.25
CA ARG A 47 6.34 -8.61 9.47
C ARG A 47 6.73 -8.77 10.93
N ALA A 48 6.84 -7.68 11.70
CA ALA A 48 7.16 -7.72 13.13
C ALA A 48 6.10 -8.46 13.96
N THR A 49 4.86 -8.59 13.47
CA THR A 49 3.81 -9.38 14.12
C THR A 49 3.54 -10.73 13.43
N GLY A 50 4.41 -11.14 12.51
CA GLY A 50 4.34 -12.45 11.86
C GLY A 50 3.32 -12.57 10.72
N SER A 51 2.66 -11.49 10.29
CA SER A 51 1.77 -11.55 9.12
C SER A 51 2.59 -11.44 7.82
N PRO A 52 2.50 -12.40 6.89
CA PRO A 52 3.22 -12.33 5.61
C PRO A 52 2.47 -11.58 4.51
N CYS A 53 1.18 -11.26 4.69
CA CYS A 53 0.34 -10.70 3.64
C CYS A 53 -0.46 -9.49 4.15
N VAL A 54 -0.58 -8.46 3.32
CA VAL A 54 -1.39 -7.27 3.57
C VAL A 54 -2.46 -7.11 2.50
N PHE A 55 -3.63 -6.62 2.88
CA PHE A 55 -4.71 -6.28 1.95
C PHE A 55 -4.65 -4.79 1.57
N SER A 56 -3.56 -4.40 0.91
CA SER A 56 -3.27 -3.03 0.49
C SER A 56 -2.50 -3.08 -0.84
N PRO A 57 -2.64 -2.08 -1.73
CA PRO A 57 -3.44 -0.85 -1.62
C PRO A 57 -4.91 -0.96 -2.07
N CYS A 58 -5.75 -0.06 -1.56
CA CYS A 58 -7.05 0.23 -2.16
C CYS A 58 -6.86 1.23 -3.32
N ILE A 59 -6.93 0.73 -4.55
CA ILE A 59 -6.77 1.53 -5.79
C ILE A 59 -8.11 1.96 -6.40
N ALA A 60 -9.14 2.09 -5.56
CA ALA A 60 -10.42 2.63 -6.01
C ALA A 60 -10.21 4.06 -6.52
N VAL A 61 -10.89 4.41 -7.61
CA VAL A 61 -11.05 5.80 -8.06
C VAL A 61 -12.39 6.27 -7.53
N CYS A 62 -12.41 6.97 -6.40
CA CYS A 62 -13.66 7.42 -5.79
C CYS A 62 -14.28 8.54 -6.65
N ARG A 63 -15.43 8.28 -7.28
CA ARG A 63 -16.13 9.26 -8.13
C ARG A 63 -17.34 9.91 -7.45
N ASP A 64 -17.71 9.42 -6.28
CA ASP A 64 -18.80 9.95 -5.47
C ASP A 64 -18.38 9.97 -3.99
N PRO A 65 -18.12 11.16 -3.41
CA PRO A 65 -17.60 11.27 -2.05
C PRO A 65 -18.62 10.88 -0.97
N ARG A 66 -19.89 10.62 -1.33
CA ARG A 66 -20.87 10.02 -0.41
C ARG A 66 -20.54 8.57 -0.09
N TRP A 67 -19.68 7.93 -0.86
CA TRP A 67 -19.20 6.59 -0.57
C TRP A 67 -18.36 6.57 0.71
N GLY A 68 -18.76 5.77 1.69
CA GLY A 68 -18.12 5.70 3.01
C GLY A 68 -16.66 5.24 3.02
N ARG A 69 -16.11 4.81 1.89
CA ARG A 69 -14.68 4.44 1.73
C ARG A 69 -13.91 5.41 0.85
N CYS A 70 -14.46 6.58 0.54
CA CYS A 70 -13.79 7.54 -0.34
C CYS A 70 -12.42 7.98 0.19
N TYR A 71 -12.22 7.98 1.51
CA TYR A 71 -10.92 8.27 2.13
C TYR A 71 -9.84 7.21 1.84
N GLU A 72 -10.24 6.00 1.43
CA GLU A 72 -9.33 4.92 1.02
C GLU A 72 -8.93 5.03 -0.46
N SER A 73 -9.56 5.92 -1.22
CA SER A 73 -9.12 6.27 -2.56
C SER A 73 -8.06 7.37 -2.50
N TYR A 74 -7.01 7.25 -3.31
CA TYR A 74 -6.02 8.33 -3.43
C TYR A 74 -6.59 9.56 -4.13
N SER A 75 -7.49 9.38 -5.09
CA SER A 75 -8.11 10.49 -5.83
C SER A 75 -9.29 10.04 -6.68
N GLU A 76 -10.12 11.00 -7.07
CA GLU A 76 -11.08 10.83 -8.16
C GLU A 76 -10.43 10.80 -9.56
N ASP A 77 -9.16 11.22 -9.68
CA ASP A 77 -8.37 11.18 -10.92
C ASP A 77 -7.57 9.87 -11.00
N PRO A 78 -7.81 9.00 -12.00
CA PRO A 78 -7.06 7.76 -12.19
C PRO A 78 -5.55 7.95 -12.30
N LYS A 79 -5.06 9.07 -12.85
CA LYS A 79 -3.61 9.30 -13.01
C LYS A 79 -2.90 9.44 -11.67
N VAL A 80 -3.58 10.02 -10.68
CA VAL A 80 -3.04 10.10 -9.32
C VAL A 80 -3.06 8.71 -8.70
N VAL A 81 -4.14 7.95 -8.85
CA VAL A 81 -4.22 6.59 -8.30
C VAL A 81 -3.13 5.71 -8.89
N GLU A 82 -2.89 5.79 -10.20
CA GLU A 82 -1.79 5.12 -10.90
C GLU A 82 -0.42 5.51 -10.32
N MET A 83 -0.16 6.82 -10.15
CA MET A 83 1.07 7.32 -9.52
C MET A 83 1.29 6.76 -8.12
N MET A 84 0.24 6.60 -7.32
CA MET A 84 0.33 6.09 -5.93
C MET A 84 0.51 4.57 -5.83
N THR A 85 0.53 3.84 -6.95
CA THR A 85 0.80 2.40 -6.95
C THR A 85 2.22 2.04 -6.50
N GLU A 86 3.11 3.02 -6.35
CA GLU A 86 4.46 2.88 -5.75
C GLU A 86 4.45 2.33 -4.31
N ILE A 87 3.30 2.31 -3.63
CA ILE A 87 3.15 1.55 -2.37
C ILE A 87 3.36 0.04 -2.56
N ILE A 88 3.08 -0.52 -3.74
CA ILE A 88 3.22 -1.95 -4.05
C ILE A 88 4.69 -2.39 -3.97
N PRO A 89 5.64 -1.79 -4.71
CA PRO A 89 7.06 -2.11 -4.53
C PRO A 89 7.58 -1.70 -3.15
N GLY A 90 6.98 -0.71 -2.47
CA GLY A 90 7.25 -0.44 -1.06
C GLY A 90 6.92 -1.64 -0.16
N LEU A 91 5.76 -2.26 -0.35
CA LEU A 91 5.29 -3.41 0.43
C LEU A 91 5.99 -4.73 0.07
N GLN A 92 6.29 -4.93 -1.21
CA GLN A 92 6.76 -6.22 -1.76
C GLN A 92 8.26 -6.25 -2.06
N GLY A 93 8.91 -5.09 -2.10
CA GLY A 93 10.24 -4.93 -2.68
C GLY A 93 10.19 -4.66 -4.18
N ASP A 94 11.24 -4.03 -4.70
CA ASP A 94 11.40 -3.78 -6.14
C ASP A 94 11.57 -5.09 -6.91
N VAL A 95 10.93 -5.19 -8.06
CA VAL A 95 11.13 -6.32 -8.98
C VAL A 95 12.55 -6.22 -9.58
N PRO A 96 13.41 -7.24 -9.42
CA PRO A 96 14.75 -7.22 -9.99
C PRO A 96 14.73 -7.05 -11.52
N PRO A 97 15.69 -6.32 -12.11
CA PRO A 97 15.74 -6.08 -13.56
C PRO A 97 15.73 -7.35 -14.42
N ASP A 98 16.39 -8.41 -13.93
CA ASP A 98 16.52 -9.69 -14.63
C ASP A 98 15.35 -10.66 -14.36
N SER A 99 14.28 -10.17 -13.70
CA SER A 99 13.09 -10.99 -13.45
C SER A 99 12.44 -11.36 -14.78
N ARG A 100 12.06 -12.64 -14.89
CA ARG A 100 11.31 -13.14 -16.05
C ARG A 100 10.00 -12.35 -16.18
N LYS A 101 9.74 -11.84 -17.39
CA LYS A 101 8.47 -11.18 -17.70
C LYS A 101 7.32 -12.20 -17.65
N ASP A 102 6.13 -11.73 -17.28
CA ASP A 102 4.89 -12.52 -17.19
C ASP A 102 4.89 -13.61 -16.10
N VAL A 103 5.79 -13.54 -15.12
CA VAL A 103 5.73 -14.33 -13.89
C VAL A 103 5.77 -13.43 -12.65
N PRO A 104 5.00 -13.74 -11.59
CA PRO A 104 5.10 -12.99 -10.34
C PRO A 104 6.50 -13.09 -9.74
N TYR A 105 7.09 -11.95 -9.40
CA TYR A 105 8.29 -11.90 -8.57
C TYR A 105 7.93 -12.15 -7.11
N VAL A 106 8.61 -13.11 -6.48
CA VAL A 106 8.51 -13.37 -5.04
C VAL A 106 9.90 -13.23 -4.44
N GLY A 107 10.14 -12.10 -3.77
CA GLY A 107 11.38 -11.86 -3.03
C GLY A 107 11.43 -12.68 -1.73
N GLY A 108 12.63 -13.17 -1.37
CA GLY A 108 12.86 -13.94 -0.16
C GLY A 108 12.63 -15.45 -0.33
N LYS A 109 13.71 -16.18 -0.58
CA LYS A 109 13.88 -17.53 -0.05
C LYS A 109 14.48 -17.43 1.35
#